data_AF-Q4CTD3-F1
#
_entry.id   AF-Q4CTD3-F1
#
_cell.length_a   1.000
_cell.length_b   1.000
_cell.length_c   1.000
_cell.angle_alpha   90.00
_cell.angle_beta   90.00
_cell.angle_gamma   90.00
#
_symmetry.space_group_name_H-M   'P 1'
#
loop_
_entity.id
_entity.type
_entity.pdbx_description
1 polymer ?
#
loop_
_entity_poly.entity_id
_entity_poly.type
_entity_poly.pdbx_seq_one_letter_code
_entity_poly.pdbx_strand_id
1 'polypeptide(L)'
;MRPRDLCTAAFYDDVQRIQQLIRAALSGEEEEEEEEIVDNADEEDVDEEEQLSIRRLERAQKRRATVASLLGKPGLLRVVETGEEYGFMFRVEETYDSEGGRRLKPKFKLTRKSRYPAMPLHWAVLGRSHRAVEFLVKNGVDVQLEVPDLPRVTAAFICACNNSFETARRLEKAIQGQWQRLQKEEEQKREWVEALEYKKQERERLAALEDEEEREEEEDMDEGRDGDGANDNDDDDDDDDGFPEEDA
;
A
#
# COMPACT_ATOMS: atom_id res chain seq x y z
N MET A 1 10.71 -9.76 -31.10
CA MET A 1 9.90 -8.53 -30.88
C MET A 1 9.39 -8.55 -29.43
N ARG A 2 9.19 -7.39 -28.77
CA ARG A 2 8.76 -7.36 -27.35
C ARG A 2 7.24 -7.51 -27.19
N PRO A 3 6.74 -8.26 -26.18
CA PRO A 3 5.32 -8.35 -25.82
C PRO A 3 4.66 -6.97 -25.70
N ARG A 4 3.49 -6.76 -26.32
CA ARG A 4 2.81 -5.46 -26.27
C ARG A 4 1.90 -5.29 -25.04
N ASP A 5 1.35 -6.38 -24.54
CA ASP A 5 0.35 -6.43 -23.47
C ASP A 5 0.82 -7.26 -22.27
N LEU A 6 0.17 -7.06 -21.11
CA LEU A 6 0.53 -7.69 -19.84
C LEU A 6 0.41 -9.23 -19.89
N CYS A 7 -0.62 -9.76 -20.55
CA CYS A 7 -0.87 -11.21 -20.63
C CYS A 7 0.23 -11.91 -21.44
N THR A 8 0.58 -11.35 -22.60
CA THR A 8 1.69 -11.85 -23.42
C THR A 8 3.03 -11.73 -22.70
N ALA A 9 3.29 -10.60 -22.03
CA ALA A 9 4.53 -10.41 -21.27
C ALA A 9 4.66 -11.43 -20.12
N ALA A 10 3.56 -11.71 -19.42
CA ALA A 10 3.50 -12.71 -18.37
C ALA A 10 3.75 -14.12 -18.90
N PHE A 11 3.15 -14.50 -20.04
CA PHE A 11 3.36 -15.80 -20.66
C PHE A 11 4.81 -16.03 -21.12
N TYR A 12 5.50 -15.02 -21.66
CA TYR A 12 6.89 -15.16 -22.12
C TYR A 12 7.95 -14.84 -21.05
N ASP A 13 7.57 -14.69 -19.78
CA ASP A 13 8.47 -14.38 -18.65
C ASP A 13 9.22 -13.04 -18.78
N ASP A 14 8.65 -12.07 -19.52
CA ASP A 14 9.25 -10.76 -19.74
C ASP A 14 8.87 -9.77 -18.62
N VAL A 15 9.48 -9.96 -17.45
CA VAL A 15 9.23 -9.12 -16.27
C VAL A 15 9.58 -7.65 -16.50
N GLN A 16 10.61 -7.37 -17.30
CA GLN A 16 10.98 -5.98 -17.63
C GLN A 16 9.86 -5.29 -18.41
N ARG A 17 9.24 -6.02 -19.34
CA ARG A 17 8.11 -5.47 -20.08
C ARG A 17 6.87 -5.28 -19.21
N ILE A 18 6.58 -6.22 -18.29
CA ILE A 18 5.50 -6.04 -17.31
C ILE A 18 5.74 -4.74 -16.52
N GLN A 19 6.95 -4.53 -16.00
CA GLN A 19 7.32 -3.30 -15.28
C GLN A 19 7.12 -2.04 -16.12
N GLN A 20 7.55 -2.06 -17.38
CA GLN A 20 7.36 -0.91 -18.29
C GLN A 20 5.89 -0.60 -18.53
N LEU A 21 5.05 -1.63 -18.72
CA LEU A 21 3.62 -1.46 -18.95
C LEU A 21 2.90 -0.94 -17.70
N ILE A 22 3.32 -1.38 -16.51
CA ILE A 22 2.81 -0.85 -15.24
C ILE A 22 3.17 0.63 -15.10
N ARG A 23 4.45 1.00 -15.27
CA ARG A 23 4.89 2.41 -15.18
C ARG A 23 4.14 3.32 -16.16
N ALA A 24 3.96 2.86 -17.40
CA ALA A 24 3.21 3.63 -18.40
C ALA A 24 1.71 3.76 -18.07
N ALA A 25 1.15 2.86 -17.27
CA ALA A 25 -0.24 2.94 -16.80
C ALA A 25 -0.38 3.83 -15.56
N LEU A 26 0.68 3.96 -14.75
CA LEU A 26 0.69 4.76 -13.51
C LEU A 26 1.19 6.18 -13.69
N SER A 27 1.82 6.54 -14.83
CA SER A 27 2.40 7.87 -15.01
C SER A 27 1.41 9.04 -14.93
N GLY A 28 0.10 8.77 -14.93
CA GLY A 28 -0.92 9.79 -14.63
C GLY A 28 -1.29 9.91 -13.15
N GLU A 29 -1.10 8.86 -12.35
CA GLU A 29 -1.42 8.84 -10.90
C GLU A 29 -0.25 9.37 -10.06
N GLU A 30 0.99 9.25 -10.55
CA GLU A 30 2.18 9.70 -9.80
C GLU A 30 2.27 11.23 -9.71
N GLU A 31 1.80 11.96 -10.73
CA GLU A 31 1.79 13.43 -10.76
C GLU A 31 0.79 14.00 -9.73
N GLU A 32 -0.41 13.43 -9.64
CA GLU A 32 -1.44 13.87 -8.67
C GLU A 32 -1.00 13.65 -7.20
N GLU A 33 -0.30 12.54 -6.92
CA GLU A 33 0.18 12.27 -5.57
C GLU A 33 1.44 13.07 -5.17
N GLU A 34 2.19 13.60 -6.13
CA GLU A 34 3.31 14.51 -5.84
C GLU A 34 2.80 15.91 -5.48
N GLU A 35 1.74 16.39 -6.13
CA GLU A 35 1.09 17.66 -5.79
C GLU A 35 0.47 17.63 -4.37
N GLU A 36 -0.16 16.52 -3.97
CA GLU A 36 -0.82 16.38 -2.65
C GLU A 36 0.16 16.38 -1.45
N ILE A 37 1.44 16.07 -1.67
CA ILE A 37 2.48 16.10 -0.61
C ILE A 37 3.03 17.50 -0.40
N VAL A 38 3.03 18.34 -1.43
CA VAL A 38 3.55 19.71 -1.34
C VAL A 38 2.63 20.59 -0.50
N ASP A 39 1.31 20.30 -0.49
CA ASP A 39 0.31 21.09 0.24
C ASP A 39 0.21 20.77 1.74
N ASN A 40 0.84 19.70 2.24
CA ASN A 40 0.75 19.26 3.64
C ASN A 40 2.06 19.43 4.42
N ALA A 41 2.96 20.29 3.95
CA ALA A 41 4.28 20.53 4.56
C ALA A 41 4.27 21.59 5.68
N ASP A 42 3.13 22.21 5.95
CA ASP A 42 2.97 23.26 6.94
C ASP A 42 2.24 22.73 8.18
N GLU A 43 2.93 21.99 9.05
CA GLU A 43 2.54 21.76 10.45
C GLU A 43 3.77 21.21 11.20
N GLU A 44 4.49 22.11 11.87
CA GLU A 44 5.62 21.83 12.75
C GLU A 44 5.12 21.02 13.96
N ASP A 45 5.41 19.73 14.03
CA ASP A 45 5.16 18.95 15.25
C ASP A 45 6.10 17.72 15.35
N VAL A 46 6.72 17.55 16.51
CA VAL A 46 7.80 16.58 16.83
C VAL A 46 7.41 15.08 16.65
N ASP A 47 6.19 14.79 16.18
CA ASP A 47 5.70 13.45 15.79
C ASP A 47 5.91 13.12 14.30
N GLU A 48 6.65 13.98 13.58
CA GLU A 48 6.88 13.87 12.15
C GLU A 48 7.45 12.52 11.70
N GLU A 49 8.40 11.89 12.42
CA GLU A 49 9.09 10.72 11.88
C GLU A 49 8.19 9.47 11.75
N GLU A 50 7.46 9.11 12.81
CA GLU A 50 6.55 7.97 12.76
C GLU A 50 5.35 8.26 11.85
N GLN A 51 4.81 9.49 11.87
CA GLN A 51 3.73 9.89 10.97
C GLN A 51 4.15 9.83 9.49
N LEU A 52 5.33 10.37 9.16
CA LEU A 52 5.89 10.28 7.81
C LEU A 52 6.13 8.83 7.40
N SER A 53 6.56 7.97 8.32
CA SER A 53 6.77 6.54 8.07
C SER A 53 5.45 5.81 7.78
N ILE A 54 4.40 6.09 8.54
CA ILE A 54 3.05 5.56 8.30
C ILE A 54 2.51 6.05 6.95
N ARG A 55 2.57 7.36 6.67
CA ARG A 55 2.13 7.94 5.39
C ARG A 55 2.86 7.30 4.19
N ARG A 56 4.18 7.11 4.30
CA ARG A 56 4.99 6.42 3.27
C ARG A 56 4.55 4.98 3.07
N LEU A 57 4.27 4.25 4.15
CA LEU A 57 3.81 2.86 4.08
C LEU A 57 2.42 2.77 3.42
N GLU A 58 1.49 3.65 3.81
CA GLU A 58 0.14 3.71 3.23
C GLU A 58 0.17 4.05 1.74
N ARG A 59 1.01 5.02 1.33
CA ARG A 59 1.23 5.31 -0.09
C ARG A 59 1.77 4.09 -0.85
N ALA A 60 2.73 3.38 -0.27
CA ALA A 60 3.26 2.16 -0.86
C ALA A 60 2.21 1.02 -0.93
N GLN A 61 1.28 0.94 0.02
CA GLN A 61 0.15 0.01 -0.01
C GLN A 61 -0.88 0.39 -1.08
N LYS A 62 -1.25 1.68 -1.18
CA LYS A 62 -2.14 2.23 -2.21
C LYS A 62 -1.59 1.93 -3.61
N ARG A 63 -0.32 2.27 -3.87
CA ARG A 63 0.35 1.96 -5.14
C ARG A 63 0.39 0.46 -5.44
N ARG A 64 0.58 -0.39 -4.43
CA ARG A 64 0.53 -1.84 -4.62
C ARG A 64 -0.88 -2.31 -4.99
N ALA A 65 -1.91 -1.75 -4.37
CA ALA A 65 -3.30 -2.06 -4.68
C ALA A 65 -3.70 -1.60 -6.09
N THR A 66 -3.25 -0.41 -6.54
CA THR A 66 -3.50 0.05 -7.92
C THR A 66 -2.79 -0.85 -8.94
N VAL A 67 -1.53 -1.21 -8.68
CA VAL A 67 -0.79 -2.19 -9.49
C VAL A 67 -1.48 -3.55 -9.51
N ALA A 68 -1.94 -4.06 -8.36
CA ALA A 68 -2.65 -5.33 -8.26
C ALA A 68 -3.95 -5.31 -9.07
N SER A 69 -4.72 -4.21 -9.00
CA SER A 69 -5.93 -4.00 -9.78
C SER A 69 -5.65 -3.98 -11.29
N LEU A 70 -4.59 -3.27 -11.72
CA LEU A 70 -4.16 -3.26 -13.13
C LEU A 70 -3.78 -4.67 -13.62
N LEU A 71 -3.04 -5.42 -12.80
CA LEU A 71 -2.61 -6.78 -13.09
C LEU A 71 -3.74 -7.82 -12.96
N GLY A 72 -4.84 -7.49 -12.29
CA GLY A 72 -6.05 -8.32 -12.18
C GLY A 72 -7.00 -8.22 -13.39
N LYS A 73 -6.72 -7.35 -14.36
CA LYS A 73 -7.57 -7.19 -15.55
C LYS A 73 -7.40 -8.40 -16.48
N PRO A 74 -8.47 -9.14 -16.82
CA PRO A 74 -8.38 -10.29 -17.70
C PRO A 74 -8.14 -9.87 -19.15
N GLY A 75 -7.35 -10.67 -19.88
CA GLY A 75 -7.03 -10.40 -21.28
C GLY A 75 -6.74 -11.67 -22.08
N LEU A 76 -6.77 -11.53 -23.40
CA LEU A 76 -6.31 -12.56 -24.33
C LEU A 76 -4.80 -12.47 -24.52
N LEU A 77 -4.17 -13.61 -24.78
CA LEU A 77 -2.76 -13.64 -25.15
C LEU A 77 -2.60 -13.27 -26.62
N ARG A 78 -1.73 -12.31 -26.93
CA ARG A 78 -1.49 -11.84 -28.30
C ARG A 78 -0.05 -12.12 -28.72
N VAL A 79 0.13 -13.02 -29.68
CA VAL A 79 1.47 -13.34 -30.19
C VAL A 79 1.96 -12.16 -31.02
N VAL A 80 3.08 -11.56 -30.62
CA VAL A 80 3.58 -10.32 -31.22
C VAL A 80 3.94 -10.48 -32.69
N GLU A 81 4.46 -11.65 -33.06
CA GLU A 81 4.98 -11.92 -34.41
C GLU A 81 3.85 -12.03 -35.44
N THR A 82 2.72 -12.63 -35.05
CA THR A 82 1.60 -12.92 -35.96
C THR A 82 0.39 -12.01 -35.73
N GLY A 83 0.33 -11.31 -34.59
CA GLY A 83 -0.85 -10.57 -34.15
C GLY A 83 -2.02 -11.47 -33.74
N GLU A 84 -1.81 -12.78 -33.66
CA GLU A 84 -2.86 -13.75 -33.38
C GLU A 84 -3.23 -13.76 -31.90
N GLU A 85 -4.53 -13.83 -31.63
CA GLU A 85 -5.07 -13.93 -30.28
C GLU A 85 -5.29 -15.39 -29.89
N TYR A 86 -4.90 -15.72 -28.67
CA TYR A 86 -5.05 -17.03 -28.06
C TYR A 86 -5.88 -16.87 -26.79
N GLY A 87 -6.95 -17.65 -26.71
CA GLY A 87 -7.75 -17.79 -25.51
C GLY A 87 -7.33 -19.01 -24.69
N PHE A 88 -7.87 -19.04 -23.48
CA PHE A 88 -7.66 -20.10 -22.52
C PHE A 88 -8.60 -21.28 -22.79
N MET A 89 -8.12 -22.53 -22.76
CA MET A 89 -8.96 -23.73 -22.95
C MET A 89 -8.36 -24.91 -22.19
N PHE A 90 -9.16 -25.95 -21.94
CA PHE A 90 -8.68 -27.24 -21.45
C PHE A 90 -9.04 -28.37 -22.42
N ARG A 91 -8.20 -29.40 -22.43
CA ARG A 91 -8.53 -30.71 -22.99
C ARG A 91 -8.66 -31.69 -21.83
N VAL A 92 -9.62 -32.59 -21.91
CA VAL A 92 -9.70 -33.70 -20.96
C VAL A 92 -8.88 -34.87 -21.51
N GLU A 93 -7.91 -35.35 -20.75
CA GLU A 93 -7.10 -36.54 -21.04
C GLU A 93 -7.53 -37.67 -20.08
N GLU A 94 -7.71 -38.89 -20.61
CA GLU A 94 -7.96 -40.08 -19.80
C GLU A 94 -6.63 -40.60 -19.27
N THR A 95 -6.51 -40.67 -17.94
CA THR A 95 -5.34 -41.16 -17.22
C THR A 95 -5.72 -42.41 -16.45
N TYR A 96 -4.77 -43.32 -16.27
CA TYR A 96 -4.97 -44.56 -15.51
C TYR A 96 -4.23 -44.43 -14.18
N ASP A 97 -4.92 -44.73 -13.08
CA ASP A 97 -4.29 -44.86 -11.77
C ASP A 97 -3.45 -46.14 -11.69
N SER A 98 -2.59 -46.23 -10.67
CA SER A 98 -1.80 -47.43 -10.37
C SER A 98 -2.65 -48.70 -10.16
N GLU A 99 -3.92 -48.53 -9.79
CA GLU A 99 -4.90 -49.62 -9.59
C GLU A 99 -5.71 -49.95 -10.85
N GLY A 100 -5.37 -49.36 -12.01
CA GLY A 100 -6.12 -49.55 -13.26
C GLY A 100 -7.42 -48.75 -13.37
N GLY A 101 -7.72 -47.91 -12.37
CA GLY A 101 -8.86 -46.98 -12.39
C GLY A 101 -8.68 -45.92 -13.47
N ARG A 102 -9.72 -45.67 -14.27
CA ARG A 102 -9.74 -44.59 -15.27
C ARG A 102 -10.15 -43.28 -14.61
N ARG A 103 -9.32 -42.24 -14.75
CA ARG A 103 -9.61 -40.88 -14.30
C ARG A 103 -9.45 -39.89 -15.43
N LEU A 104 -10.46 -39.04 -15.62
CA LEU A 104 -10.40 -37.91 -16.54
C LEU A 104 -9.70 -36.74 -15.84
N LYS A 105 -8.59 -36.28 -16.41
CA LYS A 105 -7.86 -35.10 -15.92
C LYS A 105 -7.92 -33.99 -16.95
N PRO A 106 -8.36 -32.77 -16.58
CA PRO A 106 -8.26 -31.63 -17.47
C PRO A 106 -6.79 -31.21 -17.57
N LYS A 107 -6.40 -30.76 -18.76
CA LYS A 107 -5.09 -30.22 -19.09
C LYS A 107 -5.27 -28.92 -19.85
N PHE A 108 -4.82 -27.85 -19.24
CA PHE A 108 -4.99 -26.50 -19.77
C PHE A 108 -3.96 -26.21 -20.85
N LYS A 109 -4.39 -25.52 -21.90
CA LYS A 109 -3.54 -25.12 -23.02
C LYS A 109 -4.04 -23.82 -23.64
N LEU A 110 -3.13 -23.09 -24.26
CA LEU A 110 -3.47 -21.99 -25.13
C LEU A 110 -4.05 -22.52 -26.46
N THR A 111 -5.03 -21.83 -27.00
CA THR A 111 -5.56 -22.16 -28.33
C THR A 111 -6.11 -20.93 -29.04
N ARG A 112 -5.94 -20.91 -30.35
CA ARG A 112 -6.53 -19.91 -31.25
C ARG A 112 -8.05 -20.03 -31.38
N LYS A 113 -8.61 -21.20 -31.02
CA LYS A 113 -10.05 -21.48 -31.14
C LYS A 113 -10.86 -20.95 -29.96
N SER A 114 -10.20 -20.69 -28.84
CA SER A 114 -10.83 -20.16 -27.64
C SER A 114 -10.71 -18.65 -27.62
N ARG A 115 -11.71 -18.01 -27.03
CA ARG A 115 -11.72 -16.58 -26.71
C ARG A 115 -11.94 -16.32 -25.22
N TYR A 116 -11.75 -17.33 -24.37
CA TYR A 116 -11.81 -17.11 -22.92
C TYR A 116 -10.60 -16.28 -22.47
N PRO A 117 -10.82 -15.11 -21.86
CA PRO A 117 -9.74 -14.28 -21.33
C PRO A 117 -9.25 -14.86 -20.01
N ALA A 118 -8.00 -14.56 -19.66
CA ALA A 118 -7.45 -14.93 -18.36
C ALA A 118 -6.55 -13.81 -17.84
N MET A 119 -6.30 -13.80 -16.54
CA MET A 119 -5.41 -12.83 -15.92
C MET A 119 -3.94 -13.15 -16.23
N PRO A 120 -3.06 -12.13 -16.22
CA PRO A 120 -1.61 -12.30 -16.33
C PRO A 120 -1.03 -13.45 -15.49
N LEU A 121 -1.51 -13.66 -14.26
CA LEU A 121 -1.04 -14.75 -13.41
C LEU A 121 -1.37 -16.14 -13.98
N HIS A 122 -2.57 -16.32 -14.54
CA HIS A 122 -2.96 -17.56 -15.21
C HIS A 122 -2.08 -17.84 -16.44
N TRP A 123 -1.78 -16.81 -17.22
CA TRP A 123 -0.89 -16.91 -18.37
C TRP A 123 0.55 -17.23 -17.97
N ALA A 124 1.07 -16.58 -16.93
CA ALA A 124 2.41 -16.86 -16.40
C ALA A 124 2.55 -18.31 -15.94
N VAL A 125 1.56 -18.83 -15.22
CA VAL A 125 1.55 -20.24 -14.78
C VAL A 125 1.47 -21.19 -15.97
N LEU A 126 0.62 -20.90 -16.95
CA LEU A 126 0.49 -21.73 -18.15
C LEU A 126 1.78 -21.74 -18.98
N GLY A 127 2.48 -20.61 -19.07
CA GLY A 127 3.78 -20.45 -19.72
C GLY A 127 4.96 -21.01 -18.94
N ARG A 128 4.76 -21.43 -17.66
CA ARG A 128 5.82 -21.82 -16.72
C ARG A 128 6.83 -20.70 -16.48
N SER A 129 6.34 -19.47 -16.45
CA SER A 129 7.10 -18.23 -16.39
C SER A 129 7.37 -17.86 -14.93
N HIS A 130 8.41 -18.50 -14.36
CA HIS A 130 8.66 -18.44 -12.92
C HIS A 130 8.92 -17.02 -12.40
N ARG A 131 9.65 -16.19 -13.17
CA ARG A 131 9.98 -14.83 -12.74
C ARG A 131 8.75 -13.93 -12.81
N ALA A 132 7.90 -14.11 -13.82
CA ALA A 132 6.63 -13.42 -13.93
C ALA A 132 5.68 -13.82 -12.79
N VAL A 133 5.57 -15.10 -12.45
CA VAL A 133 4.76 -15.56 -11.30
C VAL A 133 5.22 -14.89 -10.00
N GLU A 134 6.52 -14.95 -9.68
CA GLU A 134 7.08 -14.33 -8.48
C GLU A 134 6.83 -12.81 -8.46
N PHE A 135 6.99 -12.14 -9.60
CA PHE A 135 6.77 -10.70 -9.72
C PHE A 135 5.29 -10.32 -9.52
N LEU A 136 4.36 -11.03 -10.15
CA LEU A 136 2.92 -10.74 -10.06
C LEU A 136 2.42 -10.89 -8.63
N VAL A 137 2.76 -12.00 -7.97
CA VAL A 137 2.39 -12.26 -6.57
C VAL A 137 3.00 -11.21 -5.63
N LYS A 138 4.29 -10.87 -5.81
CA LYS A 138 4.96 -9.83 -5.00
C LYS A 138 4.29 -8.44 -5.10
N ASN A 139 3.60 -8.17 -6.22
CA ASN A 139 2.88 -6.91 -6.44
C ASN A 139 1.41 -6.95 -5.99
N GLY A 140 0.96 -7.99 -5.27
CA GLY A 140 -0.37 -8.00 -4.66
C GLY A 140 -1.47 -8.66 -5.49
N VAL A 141 -1.15 -9.32 -6.61
CA VAL A 141 -2.16 -10.02 -7.40
C VAL A 141 -2.76 -11.16 -6.57
N ASP A 142 -4.09 -11.16 -6.44
CA ASP A 142 -4.80 -12.20 -5.72
C ASP A 142 -4.70 -13.55 -6.47
N VAL A 143 -4.19 -14.55 -5.76
CA VAL A 143 -3.90 -15.88 -6.31
C VAL A 143 -5.13 -16.79 -6.33
N GLN A 144 -6.18 -16.42 -5.59
CA GLN A 144 -7.45 -17.14 -5.57
C GLN A 144 -8.39 -16.70 -6.69
N LEU A 145 -8.01 -15.70 -7.48
CA LEU A 145 -8.82 -15.25 -8.60
C LEU A 145 -9.03 -16.37 -9.61
N GLU A 146 -10.29 -16.59 -9.97
CA GLU A 146 -10.69 -17.61 -10.93
C GLU A 146 -10.60 -17.06 -12.36
N VAL A 147 -10.35 -17.93 -13.33
CA VAL A 147 -10.44 -17.56 -14.74
C VAL A 147 -11.90 -17.15 -15.03
N PRO A 148 -12.14 -15.99 -15.67
CA PRO A 148 -13.50 -15.61 -16.10
C PRO A 148 -14.17 -16.73 -16.88
N ASP A 149 -15.46 -16.94 -16.61
CA ASP A 149 -16.30 -17.99 -17.23
C ASP A 149 -15.91 -19.45 -16.91
N LEU A 150 -14.86 -19.68 -16.10
CA LEU A 150 -14.38 -21.00 -15.70
C LEU A 150 -14.29 -21.08 -14.17
N PRO A 151 -15.40 -21.43 -13.49
CA PRO A 151 -15.43 -21.46 -12.04
C PRO A 151 -14.43 -22.49 -11.49
N ARG A 152 -13.82 -22.18 -10.34
CA ARG A 152 -12.83 -23.01 -9.63
C ARG A 152 -11.49 -23.19 -10.33
N VAL A 153 -11.25 -22.52 -11.47
CA VAL A 153 -9.97 -22.57 -12.17
C VAL A 153 -9.09 -21.42 -11.69
N THR A 154 -8.29 -21.70 -10.67
CA THR A 154 -7.27 -20.76 -10.15
C THR A 154 -5.89 -21.09 -10.73
N ALA A 155 -4.92 -20.19 -10.51
CA ALA A 155 -3.52 -20.41 -10.88
C ALA A 155 -2.95 -21.73 -10.32
N ALA A 156 -3.25 -22.05 -9.05
CA ALA A 156 -2.82 -23.31 -8.42
C ALA A 156 -3.46 -24.54 -9.07
N PHE A 157 -4.74 -24.46 -9.46
CA PHE A 157 -5.44 -25.55 -10.14
C PHE A 157 -4.82 -25.84 -11.52
N ILE A 158 -4.46 -24.81 -12.29
CA ILE A 158 -3.79 -24.95 -13.59
C ILE A 158 -2.45 -25.67 -13.43
N CYS A 159 -1.65 -25.30 -12.42
CA CYS A 159 -0.39 -25.96 -12.09
C CYS A 159 -0.57 -27.47 -11.87
N ALA A 160 -1.55 -27.85 -11.05
CA ALA A 160 -1.84 -29.24 -10.71
C ALA A 160 -2.26 -30.05 -11.95
N CYS A 161 -3.15 -29.49 -12.77
CA CYS A 161 -3.65 -30.11 -14.00
C CYS A 161 -2.56 -30.33 -15.06
N ASN A 162 -1.60 -29.43 -15.16
CA ASN A 162 -0.52 -29.50 -16.16
C ASN A 162 0.77 -30.17 -15.64
N ASN A 163 0.74 -30.76 -14.45
CA ASN A 163 1.93 -31.33 -13.77
C ASN A 163 3.11 -30.35 -13.71
N SER A 164 2.82 -29.05 -13.55
CA SER A 164 3.84 -27.99 -13.48
C SER A 164 4.32 -27.84 -12.03
N PHE A 165 4.94 -28.89 -11.49
CA PHE A 165 5.32 -28.96 -10.06
C PHE A 165 6.27 -27.85 -9.62
N GLU A 166 7.28 -27.52 -10.43
CA GLU A 166 8.20 -26.42 -10.10
C GLU A 166 7.46 -25.07 -10.10
N THR A 167 6.62 -24.81 -11.09
CA THR A 167 5.81 -23.58 -11.13
C THR A 167 4.85 -23.50 -9.94
N ALA A 168 4.26 -24.62 -9.51
CA ALA A 168 3.44 -24.70 -8.31
C ALA A 168 4.22 -24.35 -7.05
N ARG A 169 5.42 -24.93 -6.87
CA ARG A 169 6.31 -24.65 -5.75
C ARG A 169 6.75 -23.18 -5.72
N ARG A 170 7.04 -22.59 -6.87
CA ARG A 170 7.39 -21.17 -7.01
C ARG A 170 6.22 -20.27 -6.62
N LEU A 171 5.02 -20.60 -7.08
CA LEU A 171 3.80 -19.88 -6.72
C LEU A 171 3.58 -19.91 -5.20
N GLU A 172 3.65 -21.08 -4.57
CA GLU A 172 3.50 -21.26 -3.13
C GLU A 172 4.56 -20.48 -2.33
N LYS A 173 5.83 -20.56 -2.74
CA LYS A 173 6.92 -19.80 -2.12
C LYS A 173 6.70 -18.29 -2.25
N ALA A 174 6.22 -17.82 -3.40
CA ALA A 174 5.92 -16.41 -3.63
C ALA A 174 4.76 -15.93 -2.74
N ILE A 175 3.69 -16.74 -2.60
CA ILE A 175 2.57 -16.45 -1.69
C ILE A 175 3.09 -16.34 -0.25
N GLN A 176 3.88 -17.31 0.21
CA GLN A 176 4.43 -17.30 1.56
C GLN A 176 5.30 -16.06 1.82
N GLY A 177 6.17 -15.73 0.86
CA GLY A 177 7.02 -14.54 0.96
C GLY A 177 6.22 -13.23 0.96
N GLN A 178 5.13 -13.16 0.19
CA GLN A 178 4.22 -12.01 0.20
C GLN A 178 3.49 -11.90 1.55
N TRP A 179 3.00 -13.01 2.09
CA TRP A 179 2.29 -13.04 3.38
C TRP A 179 3.20 -12.59 4.52
N GLN A 180 4.44 -13.11 4.59
CA GLN A 180 5.43 -12.68 5.58
C GLN A 180 5.74 -11.17 5.48
N ARG A 181 5.85 -10.65 4.25
CA ARG A 181 6.06 -9.22 4.04
C ARG A 181 4.88 -8.38 4.54
N LEU A 182 3.65 -8.79 4.22
CA LEU A 182 2.45 -8.08 4.67
C LEU A 182 2.32 -8.10 6.19
N GLN A 183 2.56 -9.24 6.84
CA GLN A 183 2.58 -9.35 8.30
C GLN A 183 3.64 -8.42 8.91
N LYS A 184 4.86 -8.39 8.37
CA LYS A 184 5.90 -7.48 8.83
C LYS A 184 5.51 -6.01 8.65
N GLU A 185 4.89 -5.65 7.52
CA GLU A 185 4.41 -4.29 7.27
C GLU A 185 3.28 -3.91 8.23
N GLU A 186 2.36 -4.83 8.55
CA GLU A 186 1.29 -4.64 9.53
C GLU A 186 1.82 -4.49 10.97
N GLU A 187 2.80 -5.33 11.36
CA GLU A 187 3.49 -5.24 12.64
C GLU A 187 4.22 -3.89 12.78
N GLN A 188 4.96 -3.47 11.76
CA GLN A 188 5.65 -2.17 11.75
C GLN A 188 4.67 -1.01 11.83
N LYS A 189 3.56 -1.06 11.08
CA LYS A 189 2.50 -0.05 11.18
C LYS A 189 1.94 0.03 12.59
N ARG A 190 1.68 -1.12 13.21
CA ARG A 190 1.17 -1.20 14.58
C ARG A 190 2.17 -0.61 15.57
N GLU A 191 3.45 -0.96 15.48
CA GLU A 191 4.52 -0.41 16.32
C GLU A 191 4.62 1.12 16.19
N TRP A 192 4.52 1.67 14.98
CA TRP A 192 4.53 3.13 14.78
C TRP A 192 3.29 3.81 15.34
N VAL A 193 2.11 3.20 15.20
CA VAL A 193 0.87 3.74 15.78
C VAL A 193 0.93 3.72 17.31
N GLU A 194 1.38 2.62 17.91
CA GLU A 194 1.56 2.52 19.37
C GLU A 194 2.60 3.53 19.88
N ALA A 195 3.70 3.74 19.14
CA ALA A 195 4.71 4.74 19.50
C ALA A 195 4.16 6.18 19.43
N LEU A 196 3.34 6.49 18.44
CA LEU A 196 2.65 7.79 18.33
C LEU A 196 1.64 8.00 19.45
N GLU A 197 0.83 6.98 19.76
CA GLU A 197 -0.12 7.04 20.87
C GLU A 197 0.60 7.24 22.21
N TYR A 198 1.73 6.56 22.43
CA TYR A 198 2.57 6.74 23.61
C TYR A 198 3.13 8.16 23.72
N LYS A 199 3.72 8.69 22.63
CA LYS A 199 4.23 10.08 22.60
C LYS A 199 3.12 11.09 22.86
N LYS A 200 1.94 10.89 22.27
CA LYS A 200 0.77 11.73 22.49
C LYS A 200 0.32 11.72 23.96
N GLN A 201 0.22 10.54 24.58
CA GLN A 201 -0.15 10.41 26.00
C GLN A 201 0.89 11.07 26.92
N GLU A 202 2.18 10.95 26.60
CA GLU A 202 3.23 11.59 27.39
C GLU A 202 3.17 13.12 27.29
N ARG A 203 2.87 13.68 26.11
CA ARG A 203 2.63 15.12 25.94
C ARG A 203 1.40 15.59 26.69
N GLU A 204 0.28 14.86 26.60
CA GLU A 204 -0.95 15.18 27.36
C GLU A 204 -0.68 15.12 28.87
N ARG A 205 0.15 14.18 29.34
CA ARG A 205 0.55 14.07 30.74
C ARG A 205 1.46 15.22 31.19
N LEU A 206 2.41 15.64 30.37
CA LEU A 206 3.29 16.77 30.66
C LEU A 206 2.52 18.09 30.65
N ALA A 207 1.64 18.31 29.66
CA ALA A 207 0.77 19.48 29.60
C ALA A 207 -0.18 19.54 30.80
N ALA A 208 -0.74 18.41 31.24
CA ALA A 208 -1.59 18.38 32.43
C ALA A 208 -0.83 18.67 33.74
N LEU A 209 0.49 18.45 33.79
CA LEU A 209 1.32 18.83 34.93
C LEU A 209 1.68 20.32 34.88
N GLU A 210 2.04 20.84 33.71
CA GLU A 210 2.30 22.27 33.49
C GLU A 210 1.06 23.12 33.79
N ASP A 211 -0.12 22.70 33.31
CA ASP A 211 -1.42 23.33 33.63
C ASP A 211 -1.75 23.34 35.12
N GLU A 212 -1.25 22.38 35.91
CA GLU A 212 -1.46 22.32 37.36
C GLU A 212 -0.46 23.19 38.11
N GLU A 213 0.82 23.19 37.69
CA GLU A 213 1.85 24.08 38.21
C GLU A 213 1.47 25.56 37.97
N GLU A 214 0.96 25.89 36.78
CA GLU A 214 0.45 27.25 36.48
C GLU A 214 -0.73 27.65 37.38
N ARG A 215 -1.64 26.72 37.70
CA ARG A 215 -2.75 26.99 38.66
C ARG A 215 -2.25 27.20 40.08
N GLU A 216 -1.30 26.39 40.55
CA GLU A 216 -0.70 26.54 41.88
C GLU A 216 0.03 27.90 41.99
N GLU A 217 0.76 28.31 40.95
CA GLU A 217 1.43 29.63 40.89
C GLU A 217 0.43 30.80 40.86
N GLU A 218 -0.70 30.67 40.16
CA GLU A 218 -1.78 31.66 40.18
C GLU A 218 -2.47 31.76 41.55
N GLU A 219 -2.74 30.63 42.21
CA GLU A 219 -3.33 30.59 43.56
C GLU A 219 -2.39 31.22 44.61
N ASP A 220 -1.08 30.91 44.55
CA ASP A 220 -0.07 31.51 45.46
C ASP A 220 0.09 33.03 45.24
N MET A 221 -0.10 33.51 44.00
CA MET A 221 -0.06 34.96 43.71
C MET A 221 -1.30 35.72 44.18
N ASP A 222 -2.48 35.09 44.18
CA ASP A 222 -3.73 35.73 44.64
C ASP A 222 -3.81 35.77 46.18
N GLU A 223 -3.35 34.71 46.88
CA GLU A 223 -3.25 34.72 48.35
C GLU A 223 -2.23 35.74 48.89
N GLY A 224 -1.24 36.14 48.08
CA GLY A 224 -0.28 37.19 48.42
C GLY A 224 -0.80 38.61 48.24
N ARG A 225 -1.95 38.82 47.57
CA ARG A 225 -2.41 40.16 47.15
C ARG A 225 -3.53 40.75 48.01
N ASP A 226 -4.22 39.92 48.78
CA ASP A 226 -5.30 40.35 49.70
C ASP A 226 -4.79 40.81 51.08
N GLY A 227 -3.47 40.99 51.25
CA GLY A 227 -2.81 41.37 52.51
C GLY A 227 -2.42 42.87 52.66
N ASP A 228 -2.36 43.65 51.58
CA ASP A 228 -1.95 45.07 51.61
C ASP A 228 -3.05 45.99 51.06
N GLY A 229 -4.21 45.92 51.71
CA GLY A 229 -5.40 46.72 51.41
C GLY A 229 -5.81 47.63 52.57
N ALA A 230 -4.91 48.46 53.10
CA ALA A 230 -5.23 49.67 53.90
C ALA A 230 -3.94 50.35 54.37
N ASN A 231 -3.41 51.28 53.59
CA ASN A 231 -2.62 52.36 54.18
C ASN A 231 -3.02 53.68 53.52
N ASP A 232 -4.05 54.27 54.11
CA ASP A 232 -4.36 55.70 54.02
C ASP A 232 -3.11 56.49 54.43
N ASN A 233 -2.38 57.04 53.46
CA ASN A 233 -1.50 58.17 53.69
C ASN A 233 -2.00 59.29 52.78
N ASP A 234 -3.01 59.98 53.29
CA ASP A 234 -3.11 61.43 53.16
C ASP A 234 -1.78 62.03 53.64
N ASP A 235 -1.12 62.82 52.80
CA ASP A 235 -0.29 63.97 53.19
C ASP A 235 0.29 64.59 51.91
N ASP A 236 -0.44 65.58 51.41
CA ASP A 236 0.00 66.96 51.25
C ASP A 236 1.38 67.26 50.61
N ASP A 237 1.26 68.12 49.59
CA ASP A 237 2.04 69.33 49.35
C ASP A 237 3.20 69.34 48.34
N ASP A 238 3.06 70.38 47.50
CA ASP A 238 4.05 71.24 46.86
C ASP A 238 4.62 70.86 45.49
N ASP A 239 4.04 71.54 44.49
CA ASP A 239 4.67 72.53 43.61
C ASP A 239 5.96 72.13 42.85
N ASP A 240 5.92 72.24 41.52
CA ASP A 240 6.44 73.43 40.83
C ASP A 240 6.32 73.28 39.30
N ASP A 241 6.02 74.42 38.69
CA ASP A 241 5.61 74.69 37.34
C ASP A 241 6.73 74.53 36.29
N GLY A 242 6.33 74.27 35.03
CA GLY A 242 7.26 74.26 33.90
C GLY A 242 6.55 74.14 32.55
N PHE A 243 5.91 75.24 32.15
CA PHE A 243 5.04 75.46 30.98
C PHE A 243 5.52 74.95 29.60
N PRO A 244 4.58 74.80 28.63
CA PRO A 244 4.72 74.13 27.34
C PRO A 244 4.99 75.10 26.17
N GLU A 245 5.32 74.57 25.00
CA GLU A 245 5.06 75.25 23.72
C GLU A 245 4.69 74.23 22.64
N GLU A 246 3.43 74.34 22.19
CA GLU A 246 2.93 73.85 20.91
C GLU A 246 3.48 74.74 19.79
N ASP A 247 3.84 74.17 18.64
CA ASP A 247 3.20 74.47 17.35
C ASP A 247 4.02 73.90 16.17
N ALA A 248 3.30 73.19 15.29
CA ALA A 248 3.65 72.71 13.95
C ALA A 248 4.44 71.39 13.77
#